data_AF-A0A024T965-F1
#
_entry.id   AF-A0A024T965-F1
#
_cell.length_a   1.000
_cell.length_b   1.000
_cell.length_c   1.000
_cell.angle_alpha   90.00
_cell.angle_beta   90.00
_cell.angle_gamma   90.00
#
_symmetry.space_group_name_H-M   'P 1'
#
loop_
_entity.id
_entity.type
_entity.pdbx_description
1 polymer ?
#
loop_
_entity_poly.entity_id
_entity_poly.type
_entity_poly.pdbx_seq_one_letter_code
_entity_poly.pdbx_strand_id
1 'polypeptide(L)'
;MPHSHESDEDDAPEAVPMAVAKSKALASRESEKQAHQSAKAAAVLKRKRHIEPNAALPVDVLDAASAARKEKEQLEQRKLEQDHAEEVEAKPKKTHKPATHVRRFGNIQVTTLDAPLPVADALTDSAKAFLLQRTAPEDIIMVQVTPVARRPIIKKKVTKFKRHQSNRFKRVSESWRKPKGIDGRVRRRFKGAIRMPNVGYGSNTKTKHLLPNGFYKFTVRNVAELDMLLMHNRKYCAEVAHNVSGRKRKEILTRAEQLNIRVTNPNARVRAEEAE
;
A
#
# COMPACT_ATOMS: atom_id res chain seq x y z
N MET A 1 -50.01 -51.47 -8.27
CA MET A 1 -49.90 -50.81 -6.95
C MET A 1 -50.07 -49.31 -7.20
N PRO A 2 -51.17 -48.66 -6.80
CA PRO A 2 -51.26 -47.21 -6.88
C PRO A 2 -50.52 -46.62 -5.67
N HIS A 3 -49.63 -45.66 -5.92
CA HIS A 3 -48.97 -44.89 -4.86
C HIS A 3 -49.95 -43.87 -4.29
N SER A 4 -50.18 -43.97 -2.97
CA SER A 4 -50.89 -42.99 -2.15
C SER A 4 -50.19 -41.63 -2.23
N HIS A 5 -50.94 -40.59 -2.58
CA HIS A 5 -50.53 -39.21 -2.33
C HIS A 5 -50.62 -38.96 -0.82
N GLU A 6 -49.47 -38.72 -0.20
CA GLU A 6 -49.36 -38.22 1.16
C GLU A 6 -49.67 -36.72 1.12
N SER A 7 -50.75 -36.34 1.79
CA SER A 7 -51.21 -34.96 1.92
C SER A 7 -50.30 -34.24 2.93
N ASP A 8 -49.37 -33.45 2.42
CA ASP A 8 -48.68 -32.43 3.21
C ASP A 8 -49.71 -31.35 3.61
N GLU A 9 -50.01 -31.28 4.91
CA GLU A 9 -50.75 -30.18 5.52
C GLU A 9 -49.90 -28.91 5.42
N ASP A 10 -50.21 -28.05 4.44
CA ASP A 10 -49.72 -26.67 4.34
C ASP A 10 -50.28 -25.84 5.51
N ASP A 11 -49.64 -25.93 6.68
CA ASP A 11 -49.84 -24.98 7.77
C ASP A 11 -49.23 -23.63 7.35
N ALA A 12 -50.11 -22.67 7.06
CA ALA A 12 -49.73 -21.33 6.62
C ALA A 12 -48.82 -20.67 7.69
N PRO A 13 -47.68 -20.06 7.31
CA PRO A 13 -46.77 -19.49 8.29
C PRO A 13 -47.49 -18.37 9.06
N GLU A 14 -47.64 -18.58 10.37
CA GLU A 14 -48.19 -17.60 11.29
C GLU A 14 -47.52 -16.23 11.07
N ALA A 15 -48.33 -15.18 10.90
CA ALA A 15 -47.85 -13.86 10.53
C ALA A 15 -46.98 -13.27 11.65
N VAL A 16 -45.66 -13.50 11.58
CA VAL A 16 -44.72 -13.00 12.58
C VAL A 16 -44.69 -11.47 12.50
N PRO A 17 -45.02 -10.73 13.58
CA PRO A 17 -44.98 -9.29 13.57
C PRO A 17 -43.56 -8.81 13.24
N MET A 18 -43.44 -7.79 12.38
CA MET A 18 -42.15 -7.30 11.85
C MET A 18 -41.08 -7.03 12.91
N ALA A 19 -41.48 -6.65 14.13
CA ALA A 19 -40.57 -6.44 15.26
C ALA A 19 -39.89 -7.75 15.71
N VAL A 20 -40.63 -8.86 15.73
CA VAL A 20 -40.12 -10.19 16.10
C VAL A 20 -39.27 -10.77 14.96
N ALA A 21 -39.60 -10.50 13.70
CA ALA A 21 -38.76 -10.87 12.57
C ALA A 21 -37.41 -10.13 12.60
N LYS A 22 -37.41 -8.83 12.93
CA LYS A 22 -36.19 -8.03 13.09
C LYS A 22 -35.33 -8.48 14.27
N SER A 23 -35.92 -8.81 15.42
CA SER A 23 -35.16 -9.29 16.59
C SER A 23 -34.55 -10.67 16.33
N LYS A 24 -35.28 -11.59 15.67
CA LYS A 24 -34.75 -12.88 15.23
C LYS A 24 -33.61 -12.72 14.21
N ALA A 25 -33.74 -11.78 13.26
CA ALA A 25 -32.67 -11.50 12.30
C ALA A 25 -31.40 -10.94 12.98
N LEU A 26 -31.55 -10.03 13.95
CA LEU A 26 -30.42 -9.51 14.73
C LEU A 26 -29.75 -10.59 15.57
N ALA A 27 -30.54 -11.44 16.25
CA ALA A 27 -30.04 -12.57 17.01
C ALA A 27 -29.29 -13.59 16.12
N SER A 28 -29.79 -13.87 14.91
CA SER A 28 -29.11 -14.74 13.94
C SER A 28 -27.75 -14.16 13.53
N ARG A 29 -27.70 -12.85 13.24
CA ARG A 29 -26.47 -12.15 12.84
C ARG A 29 -25.45 -12.08 13.97
N GLU A 30 -25.89 -11.99 15.22
CA GLU A 30 -25.03 -12.05 16.40
C GLU A 30 -24.49 -13.46 16.63
N SER A 31 -25.32 -14.49 16.45
CA SER A 31 -24.89 -15.90 16.54
C SER A 31 -23.85 -16.26 15.47
N GLU A 32 -24.02 -15.77 14.23
CA GLU A 32 -23.05 -15.95 13.15
C GLU A 32 -21.72 -15.24 13.44
N LYS A 33 -21.77 -14.03 14.00
CA LYS A 33 -20.56 -13.31 14.43
C LYS A 33 -19.83 -14.06 15.54
N GLN A 34 -20.54 -14.59 16.53
CA GLN A 34 -19.95 -15.37 17.62
C GLN A 34 -19.35 -16.69 17.10
N ALA A 35 -20.03 -17.39 16.19
CA ALA A 35 -19.51 -18.60 15.54
C ALA A 35 -18.26 -18.32 14.69
N HIS A 36 -18.23 -17.18 13.97
CA HIS A 36 -17.05 -16.77 13.21
C HIS A 36 -15.87 -16.40 14.12
N GLN A 37 -16.13 -15.73 15.25
CA GLN A 37 -15.11 -15.42 16.26
C GLN A 37 -14.54 -16.68 16.91
N SER A 38 -15.38 -17.65 17.28
CA SER A 38 -14.96 -18.92 17.88
C SER A 38 -14.17 -19.79 16.89
N ALA A 39 -14.58 -19.83 15.61
CA ALA A 39 -13.83 -20.50 14.54
C ALA A 39 -12.45 -19.86 14.31
N LYS A 40 -12.37 -18.53 14.32
CA LYS A 40 -11.12 -17.79 14.20
C LYS A 40 -10.20 -18.06 15.40
N ALA A 41 -10.73 -18.11 16.62
CA ALA A 41 -9.98 -18.47 17.82
C ALA A 41 -9.46 -19.92 17.77
N ALA A 42 -10.29 -20.88 17.34
CA ALA A 42 -9.89 -22.28 17.16
C ALA A 42 -8.80 -22.45 16.08
N ALA A 43 -8.86 -21.68 14.99
CA ALA A 43 -7.83 -21.67 13.96
C ALA A 43 -6.48 -21.12 14.46
N VAL A 44 -6.49 -20.11 15.32
CA VAL A 44 -5.28 -19.60 15.99
C VAL A 44 -4.68 -20.65 16.92
N LEU A 45 -5.50 -21.38 17.67
CA LEU A 45 -5.07 -22.49 18.53
C LEU A 45 -4.46 -23.65 17.72
N LYS A 46 -5.03 -24.01 16.56
CA LYS A 46 -4.45 -25.04 15.68
C LYS A 46 -3.10 -24.61 15.09
N ARG A 47 -2.91 -23.31 14.78
CA ARG A 47 -1.61 -22.79 14.32
C ARG A 47 -0.53 -22.81 15.40
N LYS A 48 -0.89 -22.73 16.68
CA LYS A 48 0.06 -22.87 17.80
C LYS A 48 0.52 -24.32 18.05
N ARG A 49 -0.22 -25.33 17.57
CA ARG A 49 0.10 -26.76 17.79
C ARG A 49 1.14 -27.32 16.81
N HIS A 50 1.45 -26.62 15.71
CA HIS A 50 2.48 -27.02 14.74
C HIS A 50 3.68 -26.07 14.81
N ILE A 51 4.41 -26.15 15.92
CA ILE A 51 5.77 -25.62 16.03
C ILE A 51 6.55 -26.76 16.69
N GLU A 52 7.47 -27.37 15.93
CA GLU A 52 8.42 -28.35 16.46
C GLU A 52 9.19 -27.73 17.65
N PRO A 53 9.37 -28.43 18.77
CA PRO A 53 10.08 -27.87 19.91
C PRO A 53 11.57 -27.77 19.57
N ASN A 54 12.01 -26.57 19.17
CA ASN A 54 13.42 -26.21 19.20
C ASN A 54 13.94 -26.41 20.63
N ALA A 55 15.13 -27.01 20.75
CA ALA A 55 15.82 -27.26 22.02
C ALA A 55 15.63 -26.09 22.99
N ALA A 56 14.98 -26.37 24.12
CA ALA A 56 14.66 -25.37 25.13
C ALA A 56 15.95 -24.68 25.57
N LEU A 57 16.08 -23.40 25.22
CA LEU A 57 17.09 -22.54 25.81
C LEU A 57 16.79 -22.48 27.33
N PRO A 58 17.83 -22.50 28.18
CA PRO A 58 17.65 -22.50 29.64
C PRO A 58 16.77 -21.33 30.09
N VAL A 59 15.93 -21.59 31.10
CA VAL A 59 14.87 -20.69 31.59
C VAL A 59 15.43 -19.29 31.92
N ASP A 60 16.65 -19.22 32.46
CA ASP A 60 17.35 -17.97 32.77
C ASP A 60 17.56 -17.05 31.56
N VAL A 61 17.77 -17.62 30.36
CA VAL A 61 17.97 -16.85 29.11
C VAL A 61 16.63 -16.35 28.56
N LEU A 62 15.55 -17.11 28.77
CA LEU A 62 14.20 -16.71 28.38
C LEU A 62 13.68 -15.60 29.31
N ASP A 63 13.96 -15.70 30.60
CA ASP A 63 13.59 -14.69 31.59
C ASP A 63 14.38 -13.39 31.36
N ALA A 64 15.69 -13.49 31.08
CA ALA A 64 16.51 -12.33 30.71
C ALA A 64 16.04 -11.68 29.39
N ALA A 65 15.67 -12.48 28.38
CA ALA A 65 15.13 -11.96 27.13
C ALA A 65 13.74 -11.33 27.31
N SER A 66 12.92 -11.84 28.23
CA SER A 66 11.62 -11.25 28.57
C SER A 66 11.79 -9.94 29.34
N ALA A 67 12.75 -9.89 30.27
CA ALA A 67 13.09 -8.70 31.04
C ALA A 67 13.60 -7.59 30.12
N ALA A 68 14.49 -7.91 29.17
CA ALA A 68 14.99 -6.95 28.19
C ALA A 68 13.88 -6.42 27.26
N ARG A 69 12.89 -7.25 26.90
CA ARG A 69 11.72 -6.80 26.12
C ARG A 69 10.82 -5.89 26.92
N LYS A 70 10.57 -6.22 28.19
CA LYS A 70 9.75 -5.42 29.10
C LYS A 70 10.41 -4.08 29.43
N GLU A 71 11.72 -4.07 29.60
CA GLU A 71 12.51 -2.84 29.78
C GLU A 71 12.46 -1.97 28.52
N LYS A 72 12.55 -2.57 27.33
CA LYS A 72 12.40 -1.86 26.06
C LYS A 72 10.99 -1.27 25.87
N GLU A 73 9.94 -2.01 26.21
CA GLU A 73 8.55 -1.53 26.18
C GLU A 73 8.33 -0.38 27.18
N GLN A 74 8.91 -0.48 28.38
CA GLN A 74 8.87 0.62 29.37
C GLN A 74 9.63 1.86 28.87
N LEU A 75 10.73 1.68 28.14
CA LEU A 75 11.50 2.78 27.55
C LEU A 75 10.75 3.43 26.37
N GLU A 76 10.05 2.66 25.55
CA GLU A 76 9.14 3.17 24.51
C GLU A 76 7.94 3.92 25.12
N GLN A 77 7.34 3.40 26.18
CA GLN A 77 6.26 4.08 26.90
C GLN A 77 6.74 5.39 27.53
N ARG A 78 7.92 5.39 28.17
CA ARG A 78 8.53 6.62 28.72
C ARG A 78 8.89 7.63 27.63
N LYS A 79 9.34 7.17 26.45
CA LYS A 79 9.59 8.06 25.31
C LYS A 79 8.29 8.68 24.80
N LEU A 80 7.23 7.89 24.63
CA LEU A 80 5.92 8.40 24.24
C LEU A 80 5.34 9.38 25.26
N GLU A 81 5.54 9.11 26.56
CA GLU A 81 5.14 10.02 27.64
C GLU A 81 6.00 11.31 27.65
N GLN A 82 7.29 11.22 27.35
CA GLN A 82 8.17 12.39 27.20
C GLN A 82 7.82 13.22 25.96
N ASP A 83 7.59 12.58 24.82
CA ASP A 83 7.19 13.22 23.57
C ASP A 83 5.83 13.92 23.74
N HIS A 84 4.87 13.28 24.42
CA HIS A 84 3.57 13.87 24.74
C HIS A 84 3.68 14.99 25.80
N ALA A 85 4.62 14.89 26.75
CA ALA A 85 4.88 15.97 27.70
C ALA A 85 5.54 17.18 27.01
N GLU A 86 6.45 16.96 26.06
CA GLU A 86 7.11 18.00 25.28
C GLU A 86 6.14 18.68 24.29
N GLU A 87 5.17 17.94 23.74
CA GLU A 87 4.09 18.49 22.91
C GLU A 87 3.10 19.35 23.72
N VAL A 88 2.86 18.99 24.99
CA VAL A 88 2.04 19.79 25.92
C VAL A 88 2.79 21.01 26.46
N GLU A 89 4.13 20.96 26.58
CA GLU A 89 4.97 22.08 27.04
C GLU A 89 5.42 23.03 25.90
N ALA A 90 5.06 22.71 24.64
CA ALA A 90 5.27 23.60 23.50
C ALA A 90 4.52 24.93 23.72
N LYS A 91 5.28 25.98 24.06
CA LYS A 91 4.77 27.31 24.42
C LYS A 91 3.73 27.82 23.41
N PRO A 92 2.61 28.40 23.87
CA PRO A 92 1.60 28.94 22.97
C PRO A 92 2.23 29.99 22.04
N LYS A 93 1.92 29.89 20.74
CA LYS A 93 2.30 30.90 19.74
C LYS A 93 1.92 32.28 20.28
N LYS A 94 2.90 33.19 20.40
CA LYS A 94 2.70 34.55 20.93
C LYS A 94 1.54 35.21 20.19
N THR A 95 0.42 35.40 20.87
CA THR A 95 -0.62 36.32 20.41
C THR A 95 -0.02 37.73 20.43
N HIS A 96 -0.18 38.47 19.33
CA HIS A 96 0.22 39.86 19.29
C HIS A 96 -0.50 40.61 20.42
N LYS A 97 0.26 41.23 21.34
CA LYS A 97 -0.34 42.14 22.32
C LYS A 97 -0.86 43.37 21.56
N PRO A 98 -2.13 43.78 21.74
CA PRO A 98 -2.58 45.05 21.17
C PRO A 98 -1.81 46.18 21.83
N ALA A 99 -1.22 47.06 21.02
CA ALA A 99 -0.50 48.23 21.51
C ALA A 99 -1.51 49.26 22.00
N THR A 100 -1.74 49.31 23.31
CA THR A 100 -2.55 50.38 23.93
C THR A 100 -1.77 51.69 23.90
N HIS A 101 -2.21 52.63 23.06
CA HIS A 101 -1.57 53.93 22.93
C HIS A 101 -2.31 54.97 23.79
N VAL A 102 -1.68 55.40 24.88
CA VAL A 102 -2.19 56.46 25.76
C VAL A 102 -1.68 57.80 25.24
N ARG A 103 -2.59 58.72 24.89
CA ARG A 103 -2.23 60.11 24.54
C ARG A 103 -2.59 61.04 25.70
N ARG A 104 -1.65 61.91 26.06
CA ARG A 104 -1.86 62.97 27.06
C ARG A 104 -2.11 64.29 26.36
N PHE A 105 -3.20 64.95 26.74
CA PHE A 105 -3.47 66.34 26.37
C PHE A 105 -3.55 67.13 27.68
N GLY A 106 -2.44 67.78 28.04
CA GLY A 106 -2.32 68.47 29.33
C GLY A 106 -2.60 67.53 30.51
N ASN A 107 -3.59 67.88 31.34
CA ASN A 107 -3.91 67.14 32.57
C ASN A 107 -4.88 65.97 32.38
N ILE A 108 -5.35 65.70 31.15
CA ILE A 108 -6.32 64.64 30.86
C ILE A 108 -5.60 63.47 30.16
N GLN A 109 -5.86 62.26 30.64
CA GLN A 109 -5.41 61.01 30.03
C GLN A 109 -6.59 60.34 29.33
N VAL A 110 -6.45 60.01 28.05
CA VAL A 110 -7.46 59.27 27.28
C VAL A 110 -6.86 57.94 26.84
N THR A 111 -7.43 56.85 27.34
CA THR A 111 -7.10 55.46 26.96
C THR A 111 -8.18 54.96 26.02
N THR A 112 -7.82 54.67 24.77
CA THR A 112 -8.70 53.97 23.83
C THR A 112 -8.72 52.48 24.18
N LEU A 113 -9.89 51.97 24.59
CA LEU A 113 -10.12 50.54 24.74
C LEU A 113 -10.50 49.99 23.37
N ASP A 114 -9.67 49.11 22.82
CA ASP A 114 -10.00 48.36 21.61
C ASP A 114 -11.20 47.45 21.93
N ALA A 115 -12.27 47.56 21.13
CA ALA A 115 -13.39 46.63 21.24
C ALA A 115 -12.88 45.20 20.96
N PRO A 116 -13.32 44.18 21.73
CA PRO A 116 -12.88 42.82 21.47
C PRO A 116 -13.34 42.41 20.06
N LEU A 117 -12.39 42.13 19.18
CA LEU A 117 -12.66 41.40 17.94
C LEU A 117 -13.36 40.10 18.32
N PRO A 118 -14.45 39.70 17.64
CA PRO A 118 -15.10 38.43 17.92
C PRO A 118 -14.03 37.33 17.78
N VAL A 119 -13.84 36.59 18.87
CA VAL A 119 -13.05 35.37 18.86
C VAL A 119 -13.63 34.54 17.72
N ALA A 120 -12.83 34.27 16.69
CA ALA A 120 -13.28 33.46 15.57
C ALA A 120 -13.81 32.15 16.16
N ASP A 121 -15.13 31.96 16.10
CA ASP A 121 -15.77 30.75 16.59
C ASP A 121 -15.03 29.56 15.98
N ALA A 122 -14.57 28.66 16.85
CA ALA A 122 -13.93 27.44 16.41
C ALA A 122 -14.86 26.77 15.40
N LEU A 123 -14.39 26.54 14.17
CA LEU A 123 -15.18 25.94 13.10
C LEU A 123 -15.98 24.77 13.67
N THR A 124 -17.29 24.75 13.43
CA THR A 124 -18.13 23.63 13.84
C THR A 124 -17.54 22.33 13.32
N ASP A 125 -17.69 21.24 14.06
CA ASP A 125 -17.10 19.96 13.64
C ASP A 125 -17.65 19.48 12.29
N SER A 126 -18.85 19.95 11.92
CA SER A 126 -19.40 19.79 10.56
C SER A 126 -18.62 20.57 9.49
N ALA A 127 -18.19 21.80 9.77
CA ALA A 127 -17.36 22.59 8.87
C ALA A 127 -15.93 22.04 8.77
N LYS A 128 -15.37 21.54 9.88
CA LYS A 128 -14.09 20.81 9.87
C LYS A 128 -14.20 19.52 9.04
N ALA A 129 -15.27 18.74 9.23
CA ALA A 129 -15.52 17.53 8.47
C ALA A 129 -15.69 17.81 6.97
N PHE A 130 -16.42 18.87 6.61
CA PHE A 130 -16.60 19.28 5.21
C PHE A 130 -15.27 19.70 4.55
N LEU A 131 -14.44 20.47 5.26
CA LEU A 131 -13.11 20.84 4.76
C LEU A 131 -12.19 19.63 4.64
N LEU A 132 -12.18 18.74 5.65
CA LEU A 132 -11.44 17.48 5.60
C LEU A 132 -11.88 16.60 4.42
N GLN A 133 -13.16 16.54 4.09
CA GLN A 133 -13.66 15.75 2.97
C GLN A 133 -13.33 16.37 1.60
N ARG A 134 -13.20 17.71 1.55
CA ARG A 134 -12.76 18.46 0.36
C ARG A 134 -11.25 18.43 0.16
N THR A 135 -10.47 18.39 1.24
CA THR A 135 -9.00 18.37 1.21
C THR A 135 -8.42 16.98 1.39
N ALA A 136 -9.25 15.97 1.69
CA ALA A 136 -8.82 14.59 1.74
C ALA A 136 -8.20 14.26 0.39
N PRO A 137 -6.95 13.76 0.35
CA PRO A 137 -6.47 13.16 -0.87
C PRO A 137 -7.48 12.07 -1.21
N GLU A 138 -8.09 12.14 -2.40
CA GLU A 138 -8.72 10.93 -2.93
C GLU A 138 -7.58 9.92 -3.02
N ASP A 139 -7.49 9.06 -2.01
CA ASP A 139 -6.57 7.95 -1.99
C ASP A 139 -6.84 7.19 -3.27
N ILE A 140 -5.92 7.29 -4.24
CA ILE A 140 -6.04 6.67 -5.55
C ILE A 140 -6.29 5.19 -5.29
N ILE A 141 -7.55 4.76 -5.44
CA ILE A 141 -7.94 3.40 -5.11
C ILE A 141 -7.31 2.54 -6.18
N MET A 142 -6.23 1.86 -5.80
CA MET A 142 -5.49 1.03 -6.75
C MET A 142 -6.38 -0.12 -7.20
N VAL A 143 -6.92 -0.02 -8.42
CA VAL A 143 -7.71 -1.09 -9.03
C VAL A 143 -6.89 -2.37 -9.08
N GLN A 144 -7.31 -3.39 -8.32
CA GLN A 144 -6.67 -4.70 -8.28
C GLN A 144 -7.14 -5.55 -9.47
N VAL A 145 -6.66 -5.22 -10.66
CA VAL A 145 -6.92 -6.02 -11.87
C VAL A 145 -6.10 -7.31 -11.83
N THR A 146 -6.77 -8.43 -12.06
CA THR A 146 -6.13 -9.75 -12.16
C THR A 146 -5.88 -10.15 -13.63
N PRO A 147 -4.70 -10.71 -13.94
CA PRO A 147 -4.36 -11.09 -15.31
C PRO A 147 -5.15 -12.33 -15.75
N VAL A 148 -5.40 -12.46 -17.06
CA VAL A 148 -6.15 -13.60 -17.63
C VAL A 148 -5.43 -14.93 -17.39
N ALA A 149 -4.12 -14.98 -17.61
CA ALA A 149 -3.34 -16.21 -17.54
C ALA A 149 -2.01 -15.99 -16.81
N ARG A 150 -1.79 -16.74 -15.73
CA ARG A 150 -0.51 -16.77 -15.01
C ARG A 150 0.26 -18.02 -15.39
N ARG A 151 1.12 -17.89 -16.39
CA ARG A 151 2.10 -18.93 -16.73
C ARG A 151 3.36 -18.74 -15.89
N PRO A 152 3.96 -19.79 -15.30
CA PRO A 152 5.20 -19.66 -14.55
C PRO A 152 6.33 -19.15 -15.46
N ILE A 153 7.02 -18.11 -15.00
CA ILE A 153 8.11 -17.49 -15.77
C ILE A 153 9.41 -18.23 -15.48
N ILE A 154 9.79 -19.13 -16.38
CA ILE A 154 11.07 -19.84 -16.30
C ILE A 154 12.13 -19.04 -17.05
N LYS A 155 13.16 -18.55 -16.34
CA LYS A 155 14.34 -17.90 -16.94
C LYS A 155 15.50 -18.88 -16.94
N LYS A 156 15.99 -19.27 -18.12
CA LYS A 156 17.14 -20.18 -18.29
C LYS A 156 18.45 -19.62 -17.71
N LYS A 157 18.57 -18.29 -17.70
CA LYS A 157 19.68 -17.57 -17.08
C LYS A 157 19.16 -16.27 -16.47
N VAL A 158 19.40 -16.10 -15.17
CA VAL A 158 19.02 -14.90 -14.42
C VAL A 158 20.16 -13.88 -14.43
N THR A 159 21.41 -14.34 -14.44
CA THR A 159 22.58 -13.47 -14.43
C THR A 159 22.78 -12.75 -15.78
N LYS A 160 23.24 -11.50 -15.73
CA LYS A 160 23.57 -10.72 -16.93
C LYS A 160 24.75 -11.34 -17.69
N PHE A 161 24.82 -11.13 -19.00
CA PHE A 161 26.01 -11.44 -19.79
C PHE A 161 26.97 -10.26 -19.73
N LYS A 162 27.92 -10.32 -18.79
CA LYS A 162 28.92 -9.27 -18.61
C LYS A 162 30.00 -9.37 -19.68
N ARG A 163 30.54 -8.23 -20.12
CA ARG A 163 31.71 -8.20 -21.02
C ARG A 163 32.94 -8.78 -20.33
N HIS A 164 33.80 -9.47 -21.09
CA HIS A 164 35.06 -9.99 -20.58
C HIS A 164 35.92 -8.85 -20.00
N GLN A 165 36.47 -9.05 -18.79
CA GLN A 165 37.31 -8.11 -18.04
C GLN A 165 36.64 -6.79 -17.62
N SER A 166 35.32 -6.65 -17.72
CA SER A 166 34.62 -5.45 -17.21
C SER A 166 34.70 -5.31 -15.69
N ASN A 167 34.95 -6.41 -14.97
CA ASN A 167 35.21 -6.41 -13.53
C ASN A 167 36.62 -5.93 -13.17
N ARG A 168 37.59 -6.01 -14.10
CA ARG A 168 38.99 -5.64 -13.85
C ARG A 168 39.30 -4.19 -14.26
N PHE A 169 38.64 -3.68 -15.30
CA PHE A 169 38.93 -2.37 -15.87
C PHE A 169 37.69 -1.50 -15.95
N LYS A 170 37.70 -0.34 -15.28
CA LYS A 170 36.60 0.65 -15.33
C LYS A 170 36.33 1.17 -16.75
N ARG A 171 37.37 1.28 -17.59
CA ARG A 171 37.24 1.66 -19.01
C ARG A 171 36.46 0.63 -19.85
N VAL A 172 36.32 -0.61 -19.38
CA VAL A 172 35.57 -1.67 -20.06
C VAL A 172 34.19 -1.78 -19.44
N SER A 173 33.18 -1.26 -20.13
CA SER A 173 31.80 -1.33 -19.67
C SER A 173 31.27 -2.77 -19.59
N GLU A 174 30.30 -3.00 -18.70
CA GLU A 174 29.69 -4.32 -18.47
C GLU A 174 28.84 -4.82 -19.65
N SER A 175 28.41 -3.91 -20.55
CA SER A 175 27.60 -4.23 -21.72
C SER A 175 28.28 -5.24 -22.64
N TRP A 176 27.58 -6.35 -22.92
CA TRP A 176 28.11 -7.47 -23.68
C TRP A 176 28.68 -7.05 -25.04
N ARG A 177 29.89 -7.52 -25.35
CA ARG A 177 30.50 -7.45 -26.68
C ARG A 177 31.15 -8.78 -27.01
N LYS A 178 30.93 -9.29 -28.22
CA LYS A 178 31.52 -10.55 -28.68
C LYS A 178 33.05 -10.42 -28.76
N PRO A 179 33.84 -11.21 -27.99
CA PRO A 179 35.30 -11.16 -28.07
C PRO A 179 35.78 -11.64 -29.45
N LYS A 180 36.63 -10.85 -30.11
CA LYS A 180 37.14 -11.14 -31.47
C LYS A 180 38.57 -11.68 -31.50
N GLY A 181 39.37 -11.43 -30.46
CA GLY A 181 40.81 -11.79 -30.43
C GLY A 181 41.07 -13.29 -30.55
N ILE A 182 42.16 -13.65 -31.25
CA ILE A 182 42.49 -15.05 -31.58
C ILE A 182 42.72 -15.91 -30.34
N ASP A 183 43.37 -15.37 -29.29
CA ASP A 183 43.66 -16.06 -28.02
C ASP A 183 42.61 -15.81 -26.93
N GLY A 184 41.46 -15.22 -27.29
CA GLY A 184 40.40 -14.92 -26.33
C GLY A 184 39.81 -16.19 -25.70
N ARG A 185 40.07 -16.43 -24.41
CA ARG A 185 39.57 -17.63 -23.69
C ARG A 185 38.05 -17.80 -23.78
N VAL A 186 37.31 -16.69 -23.69
CA VAL A 186 35.85 -16.65 -23.83
C VAL A 186 35.41 -17.03 -25.26
N ARG A 187 36.12 -16.56 -26.29
CA ARG A 187 35.84 -16.88 -27.71
C ARG A 187 36.00 -18.37 -27.98
N ARG A 188 37.09 -18.96 -27.45
CA ARG A 188 37.40 -20.40 -27.53
C ARG A 188 36.56 -21.28 -26.59
N ARG A 189 35.68 -20.70 -25.77
CA ARG A 189 34.73 -21.40 -24.87
C ARG A 189 35.39 -22.33 -23.83
N PHE A 190 36.56 -21.96 -23.29
CA PHE A 190 37.17 -22.73 -22.20
C PHE A 190 36.25 -22.86 -20.98
N LYS A 191 36.34 -24.00 -20.28
CA LYS A 191 35.66 -24.22 -18.99
C LYS A 191 36.11 -23.16 -17.97
N GLY A 192 35.20 -22.71 -17.12
CA GLY A 192 35.46 -21.66 -16.12
C GLY A 192 35.44 -20.22 -16.66
N ALA A 193 35.50 -20.02 -17.99
CA ALA A 193 35.29 -18.70 -18.58
C ALA A 193 33.81 -18.30 -18.60
N ILE A 194 33.54 -16.99 -18.65
CA ILE A 194 32.18 -16.46 -18.80
C ILE A 194 31.51 -17.02 -20.07
N ARG A 195 30.25 -17.43 -19.95
CA ARG A 195 29.48 -17.98 -21.09
C ARG A 195 29.05 -16.85 -22.03
N MET A 196 29.13 -17.11 -23.34
CA MET A 196 28.62 -16.20 -24.37
C MET A 196 27.10 -16.32 -24.51
N PRO A 197 26.38 -15.22 -24.84
CA PRO A 197 24.98 -15.30 -25.26
C PRO A 197 24.83 -16.19 -26.51
N ASN A 198 23.79 -17.00 -26.52
CA ASN A 198 23.37 -17.83 -27.64
C ASN A 198 21.83 -17.90 -27.65
N VAL A 199 21.26 -18.39 -28.77
CA VAL A 199 19.80 -18.55 -28.92
C VAL A 199 19.20 -19.54 -27.91
N GLY A 200 19.99 -20.51 -27.44
CA GLY A 200 19.59 -21.50 -26.44
C GLY A 200 19.14 -20.90 -25.11
N TYR A 201 19.65 -19.71 -24.74
CA TYR A 201 19.21 -18.97 -23.55
C TYR A 201 17.86 -18.25 -23.73
N GLY A 202 17.27 -18.25 -24.93
CA GLY A 202 15.96 -17.65 -25.18
C GLY A 202 14.86 -18.21 -24.28
N SER A 203 14.03 -17.32 -23.72
CA SER A 203 12.86 -17.70 -22.93
C SER A 203 11.75 -18.25 -23.82
N ASN A 204 10.79 -18.97 -23.23
CA ASN A 204 9.60 -19.42 -23.95
C ASN A 204 8.89 -18.23 -24.60
N THR A 205 8.50 -18.36 -25.87
CA THR A 205 7.78 -17.34 -26.65
C THR A 205 6.55 -16.81 -25.89
N LYS A 206 5.82 -17.69 -25.21
CA LYS A 206 4.61 -17.37 -24.45
C LYS A 206 4.85 -16.55 -23.17
N THR A 207 6.07 -16.51 -22.65
CA THR A 207 6.44 -15.77 -21.42
C THR A 207 7.52 -14.70 -21.69
N LYS A 208 7.88 -14.50 -22.96
CA LYS A 208 8.81 -13.47 -23.39
C LYS A 208 8.19 -12.11 -23.11
N HIS A 209 8.91 -11.22 -22.43
CA HIS A 209 8.43 -9.89 -22.01
C HIS A 209 7.28 -9.87 -20.97
N LEU A 210 6.89 -11.02 -20.41
CA LEU A 210 5.92 -11.07 -19.32
C LEU A 210 6.54 -10.55 -18.01
N LEU A 211 5.82 -9.69 -17.30
CA LEU A 211 6.20 -9.22 -15.98
C LEU A 211 5.82 -10.25 -14.89
N PRO A 212 6.48 -10.21 -13.72
CA PRO A 212 6.14 -11.09 -12.59
C PRO A 212 4.69 -10.97 -12.10
N ASN A 213 4.05 -9.81 -12.33
CA ASN A 213 2.64 -9.59 -11.98
C ASN A 213 1.66 -10.38 -12.89
N GLY A 214 2.15 -10.94 -14.01
CA GLY A 214 1.38 -11.69 -15.00
C GLY A 214 0.87 -10.88 -16.19
N PHE A 215 1.27 -9.60 -16.31
CA PHE A 215 0.89 -8.72 -17.42
C PHE A 215 2.07 -8.46 -18.38
N TYR A 216 1.76 -8.04 -19.59
CA TYR A 216 2.73 -7.44 -20.50
C TYR A 216 2.83 -5.94 -20.28
N LYS A 217 4.04 -5.39 -20.31
CA LYS A 217 4.26 -3.96 -20.08
C LYS A 217 3.95 -3.15 -21.34
N PHE A 218 3.13 -2.11 -21.22
CA PHE A 218 2.87 -1.13 -22.27
C PHE A 218 3.16 0.29 -21.75
N THR A 219 4.05 1.02 -22.41
CA THR A 219 4.46 2.36 -21.96
C THR A 219 3.53 3.42 -22.54
N VAL A 220 2.89 4.20 -21.66
CA VAL A 220 1.87 5.21 -21.97
C VAL A 220 2.40 6.62 -21.74
N ARG A 221 2.16 7.54 -22.68
CA ARG A 221 2.59 8.95 -22.62
C ARG A 221 1.45 9.94 -22.44
N ASN A 222 0.25 9.59 -22.89
CA ASN A 222 -0.94 10.45 -22.86
C ASN A 222 -2.19 9.63 -22.48
N VAL A 223 -3.31 10.33 -22.27
CA VAL A 223 -4.58 9.70 -21.86
C VAL A 223 -5.19 8.86 -22.99
N ALA A 224 -5.09 9.32 -24.24
CA ALA A 224 -5.63 8.61 -25.42
C ALA A 224 -4.95 7.24 -25.65
N GLU A 225 -3.67 7.10 -25.29
CA GLU A 225 -2.94 5.83 -25.37
C GLU A 225 -3.49 4.76 -24.41
N LEU A 226 -4.25 5.14 -23.37
CA LEU A 226 -4.94 4.19 -22.50
C LEU A 226 -6.14 3.53 -23.18
N ASP A 227 -6.80 4.21 -24.11
CA ASP A 227 -7.99 3.66 -24.77
C ASP A 227 -7.62 2.44 -25.64
N MET A 228 -6.38 2.38 -26.16
CA MET A 228 -5.85 1.18 -26.84
C MET A 228 -5.78 -0.06 -25.93
N LEU A 229 -5.70 0.14 -24.61
CA LEU A 229 -5.64 -0.93 -23.63
C LEU A 229 -7.02 -1.35 -23.13
N LEU A 230 -8.10 -0.68 -23.54
CA LEU A 230 -9.47 -0.97 -23.10
C LEU A 230 -9.85 -2.44 -23.36
N MET A 231 -9.60 -2.93 -24.58
CA MET A 231 -9.88 -4.33 -24.96
C MET A 231 -8.87 -5.32 -24.35
N HIS A 232 -7.72 -4.87 -23.84
CA HIS A 232 -6.61 -5.72 -23.41
C HIS A 232 -6.17 -5.47 -21.96
N ASN A 233 -7.04 -4.89 -21.14
CA ASN A 233 -6.78 -4.49 -19.75
C ASN A 233 -6.32 -5.64 -18.84
N ARG A 234 -6.74 -6.89 -19.12
CA ARG A 234 -6.31 -8.08 -18.37
C ARG A 234 -5.05 -8.76 -18.91
N LYS A 235 -4.52 -8.31 -20.06
CA LYS A 235 -3.31 -8.85 -20.69
C LYS A 235 -2.12 -7.90 -20.55
N TYR A 236 -2.36 -6.60 -20.66
CA TYR A 236 -1.33 -5.57 -20.54
C TYR A 236 -1.55 -4.71 -19.29
N CYS A 237 -0.46 -4.17 -18.77
CA CYS A 237 -0.48 -3.13 -17.77
C CYS A 237 0.19 -1.87 -18.33
N ALA A 238 -0.32 -0.72 -17.95
CA ALA A 238 0.24 0.57 -18.34
C ALA A 238 1.44 0.94 -17.45
N GLU A 239 2.50 1.43 -18.06
CA GLU A 239 3.63 2.08 -17.37
C GLU A 239 3.69 3.53 -17.86
N VAL A 240 3.49 4.49 -16.96
CA VAL A 240 3.52 5.89 -17.35
C VAL A 240 4.96 6.33 -17.61
N ALA A 241 5.20 6.87 -18.80
CA ALA A 241 6.53 7.25 -19.27
C ALA A 241 7.19 8.31 -18.36
N HIS A 242 8.53 8.28 -18.32
CA HIS A 242 9.32 9.14 -17.43
C HIS A 242 9.21 10.64 -17.76
N ASN A 243 8.86 11.00 -18.99
CA ASN A 243 8.72 12.39 -19.44
C ASN A 243 7.37 13.03 -19.06
N VAL A 244 6.39 12.25 -18.57
CA VAL A 244 5.08 12.77 -18.18
C VAL A 244 5.16 13.49 -16.83
N SER A 245 4.63 14.72 -16.77
CA SER A 245 4.56 15.55 -15.56
C SER A 245 3.52 15.03 -14.56
N GLY A 246 3.61 15.48 -13.29
CA GLY A 246 2.71 15.04 -12.21
C GLY A 246 1.23 15.32 -12.50
N ARG A 247 0.91 16.48 -13.08
CA ARG A 247 -0.47 16.84 -13.48
C ARG A 247 -1.07 15.84 -14.47
N LYS A 248 -0.37 15.58 -15.58
CA LYS A 248 -0.82 14.60 -16.59
C LYS A 248 -0.84 13.17 -16.05
N ARG A 249 0.05 12.84 -15.10
CA ARG A 249 0.03 11.54 -14.41
C ARG A 249 -1.27 11.34 -13.64
N LYS A 250 -1.75 12.35 -12.90
CA LYS A 250 -3.05 12.27 -12.21
C LYS A 250 -4.18 11.97 -13.21
N GLU A 251 -4.24 12.72 -14.32
CA GLU A 251 -5.24 12.50 -15.37
C GLU A 251 -5.19 11.08 -15.96
N ILE A 252 -3.99 10.56 -16.24
CA ILE A 252 -3.77 9.19 -16.72
C ILE A 252 -4.21 8.16 -15.68
N LEU A 253 -3.94 8.39 -14.39
CA LEU A 253 -4.33 7.47 -13.32
C LEU A 253 -5.84 7.41 -13.15
N THR A 254 -6.51 8.58 -13.08
CA THR A 254 -7.98 8.67 -13.01
C THR A 254 -8.63 7.98 -14.21
N ARG A 255 -8.10 8.18 -15.43
CA ARG A 255 -8.62 7.48 -16.61
C ARG A 255 -8.35 5.98 -16.58
N ALA A 256 -7.17 5.55 -16.13
CA ALA A 256 -6.82 4.14 -16.06
C ALA A 256 -7.71 3.39 -15.05
N GLU A 257 -8.08 4.04 -13.95
CA GLU A 257 -9.03 3.52 -12.98
C GLU A 257 -10.41 3.30 -13.59
N GLN A 258 -10.95 4.29 -14.33
CA GLN A 258 -12.22 4.15 -15.06
C GLN A 258 -12.21 2.97 -16.04
N LEU A 259 -11.09 2.74 -16.74
CA LEU A 259 -10.94 1.68 -17.73
C LEU A 259 -10.52 0.32 -17.11
N ASN A 260 -10.38 0.25 -15.78
CA ASN A 260 -9.88 -0.91 -15.06
C ASN A 260 -8.54 -1.42 -15.62
N ILE A 261 -7.60 -0.51 -15.87
CA ILE A 261 -6.25 -0.80 -16.35
C ILE A 261 -5.28 -0.74 -15.19
N ARG A 262 -4.49 -1.80 -15.00
CA ARG A 262 -3.43 -1.81 -13.99
C ARG A 262 -2.26 -0.92 -14.41
N VAL A 263 -1.89 0.04 -13.56
CA VAL A 263 -0.70 0.88 -13.73
C VAL A 263 0.46 0.37 -12.87
N THR A 264 1.67 0.28 -13.42
CA THR A 264 2.84 -0.26 -12.70
C THR A 264 3.52 0.73 -11.76
N ASN A 265 3.44 2.03 -12.06
CA ASN A 265 4.12 3.11 -11.35
C ASN A 265 3.15 4.24 -10.93
N PRO A 266 2.09 3.95 -10.14
CA PRO A 266 1.05 4.93 -9.80
C PRO A 266 1.58 6.11 -9.00
N ASN A 267 2.43 5.86 -8.00
CA ASN A 267 2.85 6.91 -7.05
C ASN A 267 3.99 7.80 -7.56
N ALA A 268 4.51 7.55 -8.77
CA ALA A 268 5.66 8.27 -9.29
C ALA A 268 5.31 9.73 -9.63
N ARG A 269 5.99 10.69 -8.97
CA ARG A 269 5.79 12.16 -9.08
C ARG A 269 4.44 12.69 -8.57
N VAL A 270 3.71 11.89 -7.79
CA VAL A 270 2.36 12.25 -7.28
C VAL A 270 2.29 12.17 -5.75
N ARG A 271 3.37 11.79 -5.04
CA ARG A 271 3.39 11.78 -3.57
C ARG A 271 3.37 13.20 -3.00
N ALA A 272 2.55 13.42 -1.98
CA ALA A 272 2.62 14.59 -1.11
C ALA A 272 3.81 14.45 -0.14
N GLU A 273 4.37 15.58 0.30
CA GLU A 273 5.61 15.66 1.10
C GLU A 273 5.52 15.01 2.50
N GLU A 274 4.32 14.71 3.00
CA GLU A 274 4.08 14.24 4.37
C GLU A 274 4.10 12.70 4.55
N ALA A 275 4.48 11.95 3.51
CA ALA A 275 4.51 10.48 3.55
C ALA A 275 5.93 9.95 3.27
N GLU A 276 6.84 10.13 4.23
CA GLU A 276 8.13 9.42 4.31
C GLU A 276 8.09 8.34 5.39
#